data_AF-F7QMD4-F1
#
_entry.id   AF-F7QMD4-F1
#
_cell.length_a   1.000
_cell.length_b   1.000
_cell.length_c   1.000
_cell.angle_alpha   90.00
_cell.angle_beta   90.00
_cell.angle_gamma   90.00
#
_symmetry.space_group_name_H-M   'P 1'
#
loop_
_entity.id
_entity.type
_entity.pdbx_description
1 polymer ?
#
loop_
_entity_poly.entity_id
_entity_poly.type
_entity_poly.pdbx_seq_one_letter_code
_entity_poly.pdbx_strand_id
1 'polypeptide(L)'
;MQKLSKAVLILALIIAAGNAYAGPEETAISNMLVRMFDKPESRLEVGPVVVSGDHAIADWAQGEMGGRALLRRRHNEWSIVLCAGDQIKAQDAMIKAGVPASDASRLSSGLASAEALLDPNQRASFSRFEGLVMMEHDSNHH
;
A
#
# COMPACT_ATOMS: atom_id res chain seq x y z
N MET A 1 -48.83 41.72 2.34
CA MET A 1 -49.63 40.47 2.32
C MET A 1 -48.71 39.31 1.97
N GLN A 2 -48.63 38.30 2.84
CA GLN A 2 -47.97 36.99 2.67
C GLN A 2 -48.37 36.34 1.32
N LYS A 3 -47.57 35.45 0.70
CA LYS A 3 -47.45 34.03 1.07
C LYS A 3 -46.20 33.35 0.50
N LEU A 4 -45.41 32.82 1.43
CA LEU A 4 -44.72 31.52 1.53
C LEU A 4 -44.56 30.59 0.30
N SER A 5 -43.42 29.87 0.36
CA SER A 5 -43.12 28.54 -0.20
C SER A 5 -42.53 28.54 -1.62
N LYS A 6 -41.33 28.02 -1.87
CA LYS A 6 -40.79 26.72 -1.44
C LYS A 6 -39.27 26.82 -1.25
N ALA A 7 -38.79 26.59 -0.03
CA ALA A 7 -37.39 26.30 0.20
C ALA A 7 -37.09 24.90 -0.37
N VAL A 8 -36.35 24.84 -1.48
CA VAL A 8 -35.74 23.59 -1.95
C VAL A 8 -34.45 23.44 -1.17
N LEU A 9 -34.51 22.69 -0.06
CA LEU A 9 -33.33 22.20 0.63
C LEU A 9 -32.68 21.16 -0.30
N ILE A 10 -31.65 21.56 -1.04
CA ILE A 10 -30.74 20.62 -1.69
C ILE A 10 -29.86 20.06 -0.58
N LEU A 11 -30.26 18.91 -0.04
CA LEU A 11 -29.42 18.09 0.83
C LEU A 11 -28.28 17.55 -0.04
N ALA A 12 -27.17 18.28 -0.10
CA ALA A 12 -25.93 17.78 -0.65
C ALA A 12 -25.45 16.65 0.27
N LEU A 13 -25.78 15.41 -0.10
CA LEU A 13 -25.21 14.21 0.49
C LEU A 13 -23.74 14.16 0.05
N ILE A 14 -22.86 14.79 0.82
CA ILE A 14 -21.43 14.61 0.67
C ILE A 14 -21.15 13.17 1.05
N ILE A 15 -21.06 12.30 0.04
CA ILE A 15 -20.47 10.98 0.19
C ILE A 15 -19.00 11.25 0.50
N ALA A 16 -18.65 11.29 1.79
CA ALA A 16 -17.27 11.14 2.22
C ALA A 16 -16.87 9.69 1.91
N ALA A 17 -16.59 9.40 0.64
CA ALA A 17 -15.69 8.31 0.32
C ALA A 17 -14.38 8.67 1.03
N GLY A 18 -14.06 7.91 2.08
CA GLY A 18 -12.81 8.01 2.80
C GLY A 18 -11.67 7.59 1.88
N ASN A 19 -11.37 8.43 0.90
CA ASN A 19 -10.07 8.42 0.24
C ASN A 19 -9.11 8.91 1.31
N ALA A 20 -8.52 7.97 2.06
CA ALA A 20 -7.32 8.27 2.81
C ALA A 20 -6.33 8.84 1.79
N TYR A 21 -6.17 10.17 1.80
CA TYR A 21 -5.21 10.81 0.92
C TYR A 21 -3.84 10.23 1.26
N ALA A 22 -3.27 9.50 0.30
CA ALA A 22 -1.89 9.06 0.37
C ALA A 22 -1.02 10.30 0.62
N GLY A 23 -0.20 10.25 1.66
CA GLY A 23 0.79 11.29 1.92
C GLY A 23 1.86 11.33 0.83
N PRO A 24 2.80 12.29 0.91
CA PRO A 24 3.87 12.43 -0.08
C PRO A 24 4.73 11.17 -0.24
N GLU A 25 5.01 10.46 0.86
CA GLU A 25 5.83 9.23 0.84
C GLU A 25 5.08 8.07 0.21
N GLU A 26 3.80 7.88 0.57
CA GLU A 26 2.92 6.87 -0.01
C GLU A 26 2.78 7.10 -1.52
N THR A 27 2.61 8.36 -1.93
CA THR A 27 2.55 8.73 -3.35
C THR A 27 3.88 8.46 -4.07
N ALA A 28 5.02 8.75 -3.43
CA ALA A 28 6.34 8.47 -4.00
C ALA A 28 6.57 6.97 -4.21
N ILE A 29 6.19 6.14 -3.23
CA ILE A 29 6.26 4.68 -3.29
C ILE A 29 5.35 4.14 -4.39
N SER A 30 4.07 4.56 -4.43
CA SER A 30 3.13 4.13 -5.46
C SER A 30 3.62 4.47 -6.86
N ASN A 31 4.10 5.70 -7.07
CA ASN A 31 4.65 6.12 -8.35
C ASN A 31 5.91 5.34 -8.72
N MET A 32 6.77 5.01 -7.76
CA MET A 32 7.95 4.17 -8.00
C MET A 32 7.54 2.77 -8.47
N LEU A 33 6.61 2.12 -7.76
CA LEU A 33 6.12 0.78 -8.12
C LEU A 33 5.46 0.76 -9.50
N VAL A 34 4.58 1.73 -9.79
CA VAL A 34 3.93 1.87 -11.11
C VAL A 34 4.98 2.07 -12.20
N ARG A 35 5.96 2.97 -12.02
CA ARG A 35 7.01 3.18 -13.03
C ARG A 35 7.82 1.92 -13.34
N MET A 36 8.00 1.02 -12.36
CA MET A 36 8.84 -0.16 -12.52
C MET A 36 8.10 -1.38 -13.06
N PHE A 37 6.81 -1.57 -12.71
CA PHE A 37 6.11 -2.84 -12.94
C PHE A 37 4.77 -2.72 -13.67
N ASP A 38 4.28 -1.51 -13.94
CA ASP A 38 3.01 -1.30 -14.64
C ASP A 38 3.07 -1.79 -16.10
N LYS A 39 1.96 -2.36 -16.57
CA LYS A 39 1.82 -2.90 -17.93
C LYS A 39 0.57 -2.34 -18.59
N PRO A 40 0.61 -1.97 -19.88
CA PRO A 40 -0.57 -1.45 -20.59
C PRO A 40 -1.78 -2.40 -20.57
N GLU A 41 -1.53 -3.70 -20.70
CA GLU A 41 -2.53 -4.77 -20.71
C GLU A 41 -3.04 -5.15 -19.32
N SER A 42 -2.31 -4.78 -18.27
CA SER A 42 -2.65 -5.07 -16.88
C SER A 42 -2.07 -3.99 -15.98
N ARG A 43 -2.91 -3.01 -15.65
CA ARG A 43 -2.51 -1.87 -14.83
C ARG A 43 -2.12 -2.36 -13.43
N LEU A 44 -1.01 -1.83 -12.91
CA LEU A 44 -0.62 -2.06 -11.52
C LEU A 44 -1.45 -1.14 -10.62
N GLU A 45 -2.18 -1.75 -9.70
CA GLU A 45 -2.82 -1.09 -8.58
C GLU A 45 -1.90 -1.19 -7.37
N VAL A 46 -1.69 -0.07 -6.67
CA VAL A 46 -0.89 0.01 -5.45
C VAL A 46 -1.74 0.65 -4.36
N GLY A 47 -1.79 -0.01 -3.22
CA GLY A 47 -2.44 0.52 -2.03
C GLY A 47 -3.25 -0.53 -1.28
N PRO A 48 -3.34 -0.41 0.06
CA PRO A 48 -2.76 0.63 0.91
C PRO A 48 -1.23 0.61 1.01
N VAL A 49 -0.66 1.77 1.34
CA VAL A 49 0.77 1.95 1.65
C VAL A 49 0.89 2.48 3.08
N VAL A 50 1.78 1.87 3.87
CA VAL A 50 2.04 2.28 5.26
C VAL A 50 3.54 2.50 5.43
N VAL A 51 3.91 3.64 6.00
CA VAL A 51 5.31 4.05 6.20
C VAL A 51 5.62 4.17 7.70
N SER A 52 6.78 3.65 8.13
CA SER A 52 7.32 3.86 9.47
C SER A 52 8.85 3.99 9.41
N GLY A 53 9.36 5.17 9.77
CA GLY A 53 10.79 5.47 9.66
C GLY A 53 11.27 5.39 8.21
N ASP A 54 12.29 4.57 7.97
CA ASP A 54 12.82 4.30 6.62
C ASP A 54 12.31 2.98 6.03
N HIS A 55 11.17 2.48 6.51
CA HIS A 55 10.56 1.24 6.01
C HIS A 55 9.10 1.50 5.63
N ALA A 56 8.62 0.76 4.64
CA ALA A 56 7.22 0.80 4.24
C ALA A 56 6.73 -0.57 3.79
N ILE A 57 5.43 -0.79 3.85
CA ILE A 57 4.76 -1.93 3.23
C ILE A 57 3.65 -1.42 2.33
N ALA A 58 3.58 -1.94 1.11
CA ALA A 58 2.60 -1.56 0.11
C ALA A 58 1.91 -2.81 -0.46
N ASP A 59 0.59 -2.84 -0.40
CA ASP A 59 -0.20 -3.82 -1.14
C ASP A 59 -0.16 -3.48 -2.64
N TRP A 60 -0.16 -4.50 -3.48
CA TRP A 60 -0.24 -4.35 -4.93
C TRP A 60 -1.09 -5.43 -5.57
N ALA A 61 -1.72 -5.11 -6.69
CA ALA A 61 -2.43 -6.05 -7.55
C ALA A 61 -2.19 -5.72 -9.03
N GLN A 62 -2.07 -6.74 -9.87
CA GLN A 62 -1.96 -6.62 -11.32
C GLN A 62 -2.64 -7.86 -11.96
N GLY A 63 -3.80 -7.65 -12.56
CA GLY A 63 -4.64 -8.75 -13.06
C GLY A 63 -5.14 -9.63 -11.92
N GLU A 64 -4.92 -10.94 -12.02
CA GLU A 64 -5.32 -11.90 -10.98
C GLU A 64 -4.29 -12.05 -9.85
N MET A 65 -3.11 -11.46 -9.99
CA MET A 65 -2.02 -11.55 -9.01
C MET A 65 -2.02 -10.34 -8.08
N GLY A 66 -1.69 -10.56 -6.82
CA GLY A 66 -1.49 -9.49 -5.86
C GLY A 66 -0.69 -9.95 -4.66
N GLY A 67 0.01 -9.02 -4.03
CA GLY A 67 0.93 -9.29 -2.94
C GLY A 67 1.26 -8.04 -2.14
N ARG A 68 2.33 -8.13 -1.36
CA ARG A 68 2.87 -7.06 -0.53
C ARG A 68 4.34 -6.84 -0.84
N ALA A 69 4.70 -5.60 -1.11
CA ALA A 69 6.09 -5.18 -1.24
C ALA A 69 6.55 -4.59 0.10
N LEU A 70 7.61 -5.14 0.68
CA LEU A 70 8.35 -4.49 1.76
C LEU A 70 9.40 -3.58 1.13
N LEU A 71 9.45 -2.33 1.56
CA LEU A 71 10.35 -1.31 1.02
C LEU A 71 11.26 -0.75 2.10
N ARG A 72 12.42 -0.26 1.67
CA ARG A 72 13.37 0.47 2.50
C ARG A 72 13.85 1.72 1.79
N ARG A 73 13.95 2.80 2.57
CA ARG A 73 14.55 4.06 2.14
C ARG A 73 16.03 4.09 2.49
N ARG A 74 16.88 4.46 1.54
CA ARG A 74 18.30 4.78 1.76
C ARG A 74 18.66 5.98 0.91
N HIS A 75 19.43 6.92 1.45
CA HIS A 75 19.80 8.16 0.76
C HIS A 75 18.60 8.89 0.11
N ASN A 76 17.45 8.88 0.81
CA ASN A 76 16.21 9.50 0.36
C ASN A 76 15.53 8.84 -0.86
N GLU A 77 15.93 7.61 -1.21
CA GLU A 77 15.33 6.82 -2.29
C GLU A 77 14.71 5.53 -1.74
N TRP A 78 13.50 5.23 -2.20
CA TRP A 78 12.79 3.99 -1.88
C TRP A 78 13.27 2.86 -2.79
N SER A 79 13.38 1.65 -2.23
CA SER A 79 13.72 0.43 -2.94
C SER A 79 12.93 -0.75 -2.38
N ILE A 80 12.62 -1.73 -3.22
CA ILE A 80 11.96 -2.97 -2.79
C ILE A 80 12.99 -3.86 -2.10
N VAL A 81 12.70 -4.29 -0.88
CA VAL A 81 13.45 -5.33 -0.17
C VAL A 81 13.00 -6.70 -0.66
N LEU A 82 11.68 -6.94 -0.64
CA LEU A 82 11.07 -8.18 -1.11
C LEU A 82 9.59 -8.01 -1.46
N CYS A 83 9.08 -8.90 -2.31
CA CYS A 83 7.65 -9.10 -2.54
C CYS A 83 7.21 -10.46 -1.99
N ALA A 84 6.09 -10.48 -1.27
CA ALA A 84 5.57 -11.65 -0.56
C ALA A 84 4.03 -11.61 -0.43
N GLY A 85 3.42 -12.75 -0.12
CA GLY A 85 2.00 -12.89 0.25
C GLY A 85 1.76 -12.55 1.72
N ASP A 86 0.87 -13.29 2.39
CA ASP A 86 0.46 -12.99 3.78
C ASP A 86 1.58 -13.11 4.81
N GLN A 87 2.62 -13.89 4.53
CA GLN A 87 3.72 -14.11 5.47
C GLN A 87 4.42 -12.81 5.91
N ILE A 88 4.49 -11.80 5.04
CA ILE A 88 5.22 -10.55 5.37
C ILE A 88 4.43 -9.62 6.30
N LYS A 89 3.14 -9.88 6.52
CA LYS A 89 2.31 -9.09 7.46
C LYS A 89 2.72 -9.29 8.92
N ALA A 90 3.33 -10.43 9.22
CA ALA A 90 3.79 -10.77 10.55
C ALA A 90 4.99 -9.91 10.94
N GLN A 91 4.93 -9.31 12.13
CA GLN A 91 6.03 -8.50 12.68
C GLN A 91 7.36 -9.25 12.64
N ASP A 92 7.38 -10.53 13.04
CA ASP A 92 8.59 -11.36 13.04
C ASP A 92 9.20 -11.54 11.64
N ALA A 93 8.37 -11.59 10.59
CA ALA A 93 8.86 -11.68 9.23
C ALA A 93 9.54 -10.38 8.79
N MET A 94 8.94 -9.22 9.12
CA MET A 94 9.54 -7.92 8.87
C MET A 94 10.86 -7.73 9.64
N ILE A 95 10.92 -8.18 10.90
CA ILE A 95 12.14 -8.15 11.71
C ILE A 95 13.25 -9.00 11.07
N LYS A 96 12.91 -10.21 10.61
CA LYS A 96 13.86 -11.08 9.87
C LYS A 96 14.35 -10.44 8.57
N ALA A 97 13.52 -9.62 7.93
CA ALA A 97 13.88 -8.83 6.75
C ALA A 97 14.68 -7.55 7.09
N GLY A 98 15.00 -7.30 8.36
CA GLY A 98 15.85 -6.20 8.81
C GLY A 98 15.10 -4.93 9.24
N VAL A 99 13.77 -4.99 9.41
CA VAL A 99 12.98 -3.87 9.94
C VAL A 99 13.15 -3.78 11.46
N PRO A 100 13.43 -2.60 12.04
CA PRO A 100 13.46 -2.42 13.50
C PRO A 100 12.13 -2.82 14.15
N ALA A 101 12.19 -3.44 15.34
CA ALA A 101 11.00 -4.01 15.98
C ALA A 101 9.85 -3.00 16.21
N SER A 102 10.17 -1.75 16.55
CA SER A 102 9.18 -0.67 16.70
C SER A 102 8.49 -0.33 15.39
N ASP A 103 9.25 -0.28 14.28
CA ASP A 103 8.70 0.02 12.96
C ASP A 103 7.89 -1.17 12.44
N ALA A 104 8.37 -2.40 12.62
CA ALA A 104 7.65 -3.61 12.26
C ALA A 104 6.28 -3.70 12.96
N SER A 105 6.19 -3.29 14.23
CA SER A 105 4.92 -3.23 14.97
C SER A 105 3.95 -2.21 14.35
N ARG A 106 4.44 -1.01 14.01
CA ARG A 106 3.63 0.05 13.38
C ARG A 106 3.19 -0.32 11.97
N LEU A 107 4.08 -0.92 11.17
CA LEU A 107 3.76 -1.39 9.82
C LEU A 107 2.70 -2.49 9.86
N SER A 108 2.85 -3.49 10.72
CA SER A 108 1.90 -4.60 10.84
C SER A 108 0.51 -4.12 11.27
N SER A 109 0.43 -3.31 12.33
CA SER A 109 -0.84 -2.77 12.83
C SER A 109 -1.48 -1.74 11.89
N GLY A 110 -0.67 -0.89 11.27
CA GLY A 110 -1.12 0.09 10.27
C GLY A 110 -1.67 -0.59 9.03
N LEU A 111 -0.97 -1.61 8.51
CA LEU A 111 -1.41 -2.36 7.35
C LEU A 111 -2.71 -3.10 7.65
N ALA A 112 -2.81 -3.79 8.78
CA ALA A 112 -4.04 -4.47 9.17
C ALA A 112 -5.23 -3.50 9.27
N SER A 113 -5.02 -2.30 9.80
CA SER A 113 -6.06 -1.26 9.90
C SER A 113 -6.44 -0.70 8.53
N ALA A 114 -5.48 -0.48 7.64
CA ALA A 114 -5.72 0.03 6.30
C ALA A 114 -6.43 -1.01 5.42
N GLU A 115 -5.96 -2.25 5.45
CA GLU A 115 -6.61 -3.35 4.74
C GLU A 115 -8.04 -3.57 5.22
N ALA A 116 -8.32 -3.40 6.52
CA ALA A 116 -9.65 -3.56 7.12
C ALA A 116 -10.74 -2.71 6.44
N LEU A 117 -10.35 -1.62 5.78
CA LEU A 117 -11.24 -0.69 5.07
C LEU A 117 -11.51 -1.10 3.61
N LEU A 118 -10.76 -2.07 3.08
CA LEU A 118 -10.91 -2.54 1.69
C LEU A 118 -12.09 -3.51 1.53
N ASP A 119 -12.58 -3.61 0.29
CA ASP A 119 -13.47 -4.71 -0.11
C ASP A 119 -12.80 -6.07 0.18
N PRO A 120 -13.54 -7.06 0.72
CA PRO A 120 -12.98 -8.37 1.04
C PRO A 120 -12.34 -9.09 -0.15
N ASN A 121 -12.87 -8.94 -1.37
CA ASN A 121 -12.30 -9.57 -2.56
C ASN A 121 -10.98 -8.91 -2.95
N GLN A 122 -10.89 -7.58 -2.83
CA GLN A 122 -9.65 -6.85 -3.05
C GLN A 122 -8.60 -7.27 -2.01
N ARG A 123 -8.94 -7.32 -0.73
CA ARG A 123 -8.03 -7.79 0.32
C ARG A 123 -7.53 -9.22 0.08
N ALA A 124 -8.42 -10.11 -0.35
CA ALA A 124 -8.08 -11.50 -0.64
C ALA A 124 -7.13 -11.63 -1.86
N SER A 125 -7.15 -10.68 -2.79
CA SER A 125 -6.26 -10.69 -3.95
C SER A 125 -4.79 -10.60 -3.56
N PHE A 126 -4.46 -9.90 -2.47
CA PHE A 126 -3.09 -9.73 -1.97
C PHE A 126 -2.49 -11.01 -1.36
N SER A 127 -3.33 -12.01 -1.08
CA SER A 127 -2.88 -13.34 -0.63
C SER A 127 -2.56 -14.28 -1.79
N ARG A 128 -2.87 -13.89 -3.05
CA ARG A 128 -2.69 -14.77 -4.23
C ARG A 128 -1.24 -14.92 -4.66
N PHE A 129 -0.34 -14.05 -4.21
CA PHE A 129 1.09 -14.22 -4.43
C PHE A 129 1.66 -15.27 -3.46
N GLU A 130 1.80 -16.50 -3.95
CA GLU A 130 2.42 -17.60 -3.20
C GLU A 130 3.97 -17.61 -3.28
N GLY A 131 4.56 -16.66 -4.02
CA GLY A 131 6.01 -16.53 -4.19
C GLY A 131 6.70 -15.70 -3.10
N LEU A 132 8.02 -15.83 -3.03
CA LEU A 132 8.90 -14.86 -2.38
C LEU A 132 9.94 -14.43 -3.43
N VAL A 133 9.89 -13.17 -3.83
CA VAL A 133 10.90 -12.60 -4.74
C VAL A 133 11.72 -11.60 -3.95
N MET A 134 12.97 -11.96 -3.68
CA MET A 134 13.99 -11.04 -3.15
C MET A 134 14.60 -10.31 -4.34
N MET A 135 14.62 -8.98 -4.30
CA MET A 135 15.39 -8.20 -5.27
C MET A 135 16.80 -8.06 -4.69
N GLU A 136 17.73 -8.91 -5.11
CA GLU A 136 19.15 -8.71 -4.81
C GLU A 136 19.62 -7.41 -5.47
N HIS A 137 20.24 -6.52 -4.69
CA HIS A 137 21.10 -5.49 -5.23
C HIS A 137 22.56 -5.91 -5.01
N ASP A 138 22.99 -6.95 -5.72
CA ASP A 138 24.41 -7.22 -5.90
C ASP A 138 24.90 -6.44 -7.12
N SER A 139 25.26 -5.17 -6.88
CA SER A 139 26.14 -4.43 -7.79
C SER A 139 27.53 -4.35 -7.14
N ASN A 140 28.16 -5.50 -6.95
CA ASN A 140 29.60 -5.58 -6.72
C ASN A 140 30.27 -5.85 -8.07
N HIS A 141 30.46 -4.80 -8.87
CA HIS A 141 31.37 -4.83 -10.02
C HIS A 141 32.67 -4.16 -9.61
N HIS A 142 33.75 -4.96 -9.62
CA HIS A 142 35.14 -4.50 -9.53
C HIS A 142 35.49 -3.51 -10.65
#